data_AF-A0A5C6YR46-F1
#
_entry.id   AF-A0A5C6YR46-F1
#
_cell.length_a   1.000
_cell.length_b   1.000
_cell.length_c   1.000
_cell.angle_alpha   90.00
_cell.angle_beta   90.00
_cell.angle_gamma   90.00
#
_symmetry.space_group_name_H-M   'P 1'
#
loop_
_entity.id
_entity.type
_entity.pdbx_description
1 polymer ?
#
loop_
_entity_poly.entity_id
_entity_poly.type
_entity_poly.pdbx_seq_one_letter_code
_entity_poly.pdbx_strand_id
1 'polypeptide(L)'
;MKTEETQWSKEELKTYILLLCAKADNLESEAEIELIKTKTTAEIFEKMFLEFKSDEEDESLEKIQDVLERHQYSELELCELKNEIQQIFAADRKIQMAESNLGRILDNIIY
;
A
#
# COMPACT_ATOMS: atom_id res chain seq x y z
N MET A 1 -21.48 -10.17 -5.39
CA MET A 1 -21.72 -8.71 -5.41
C MET A 1 -20.82 -8.14 -6.49
N LYS A 2 -21.21 -7.07 -7.17
CA LYS A 2 -20.46 -6.55 -8.33
C LYS A 2 -19.06 -6.18 -7.86
N THR A 3 -18.07 -7.00 -8.19
CA THR A 3 -16.67 -6.62 -8.13
C THR A 3 -16.53 -5.47 -9.12
N GLU A 4 -16.56 -4.24 -8.61
CA GLU A 4 -16.02 -3.12 -9.36
C GLU A 4 -14.58 -3.52 -9.64
N GLU A 5 -14.31 -3.88 -10.89
CA GLU A 5 -12.99 -4.32 -11.31
C GLU A 5 -12.06 -3.12 -11.11
N THR A 6 -11.40 -3.05 -9.96
CA THR A 6 -10.40 -2.03 -9.66
C THR A 6 -9.26 -2.23 -10.65
N GLN A 7 -9.30 -1.47 -11.75
CA GLN A 7 -8.29 -1.46 -12.79
C GLN A 7 -7.07 -0.65 -12.34
N TRP A 8 -6.58 -0.92 -11.13
CA TRP A 8 -5.43 -0.22 -10.58
C TRP A 8 -4.18 -0.57 -11.37
N SER A 9 -3.48 0.46 -11.82
CA SER A 9 -2.13 0.33 -12.34
C SER A 9 -1.17 -0.08 -11.22
N LYS A 10 0.01 -0.61 -11.56
CA LYS A 10 1.03 -0.98 -10.55
C LYS A 10 1.38 0.19 -9.61
N GLU A 11 1.37 1.43 -10.13
CA GLU A 11 1.61 2.65 -9.35
C GLU A 11 0.45 3.01 -8.41
N GLU A 12 -0.80 2.79 -8.86
CA GLU A 12 -2.01 3.00 -8.06
C GLU A 12 -2.05 1.99 -6.90
N LEU A 13 -1.85 0.70 -7.21
CA LEU A 13 -1.74 -0.36 -6.20
C LEU A 13 -0.64 -0.06 -5.17
N LYS A 14 0.55 0.33 -5.64
CA LYS A 14 1.67 0.69 -4.75
C LYS A 14 1.29 1.86 -3.84
N THR A 15 0.69 2.91 -4.39
CA THR A 15 0.25 4.09 -3.62
C THR A 15 -0.79 3.70 -2.57
N TYR A 16 -1.75 2.85 -2.96
CA TYR A 16 -2.81 2.37 -2.08
C TYR A 16 -2.27 1.53 -0.92
N ILE A 17 -1.32 0.62 -1.19
CA ILE A 17 -0.64 -0.14 -0.15
C ILE A 17 0.11 0.79 0.80
N LEU A 18 0.84 1.79 0.30
CA LEU A 18 1.55 2.76 1.15
C LEU A 18 0.60 3.55 2.08
N LEU A 19 -0.62 3.85 1.63
CA LEU A 19 -1.64 4.50 2.45
C LEU A 19 -2.20 3.60 3.55
N LEU A 20 -2.51 2.35 3.20
CA LEU A 20 -2.91 1.31 4.17
C LEU A 20 -1.83 1.12 5.25
N CYS A 21 -0.59 1.13 4.82
CA CYS A 21 0.59 1.04 5.64
C CYS A 21 0.70 2.20 6.65
N ALA A 22 0.59 3.45 6.19
CA ALA A 22 0.62 4.63 7.06
C ALA A 22 -0.54 4.65 8.08
N LYS A 23 -1.73 4.19 7.69
CA LYS A 23 -2.87 4.04 8.60
C LYS A 23 -2.63 2.96 9.66
N ALA A 24 -2.13 1.79 9.25
CA ALA A 24 -1.89 0.66 10.14
C ALA A 24 -0.84 0.96 11.22
N ASP A 25 0.16 1.78 10.89
CA ASP A 25 1.17 2.26 11.84
C ASP A 25 0.63 3.35 12.80
N ASN A 26 -0.62 3.81 12.61
CA ASN A 26 -1.23 4.98 13.26
C ASN A 26 -0.38 6.25 13.16
N LEU A 27 0.58 6.24 12.25
CA LEU A 27 1.47 7.35 11.95
C LEU A 27 0.94 8.00 10.67
N GLU A 28 -0.18 8.71 10.80
CA GLU A 28 -0.60 9.71 9.83
C GLU A 28 0.28 10.98 9.96
N SER A 29 1.60 10.80 10.18
CA SER A 29 2.51 11.93 10.29
C SER A 29 2.61 12.61 8.93
N GLU A 30 2.57 13.95 8.94
CA GLU A 30 2.66 14.77 7.73
C GLU A 30 3.87 14.37 6.85
N ALA A 31 4.98 13.98 7.49
CA ALA A 31 6.19 13.47 6.83
C ALA A 31 5.96 12.21 5.97
N GLU A 32 5.13 11.26 6.41
CA GLU A 32 4.84 10.05 5.64
C GLU A 32 3.91 10.35 4.47
N ILE A 33 2.90 11.20 4.68
CA ILE A 33 2.02 11.65 3.61
C ILE A 33 2.81 12.44 2.55
N GLU A 34 3.72 13.32 2.97
CA GLU A 34 4.63 14.01 2.06
C GLU A 34 5.55 13.03 1.33
N LEU A 35 6.09 12.03 2.02
CA LEU A 35 6.94 11.02 1.41
C LEU A 35 6.20 10.21 0.34
N ILE A 36 4.97 9.76 0.60
CA ILE A 36 4.15 9.06 -0.39
C ILE A 36 3.91 9.99 -1.59
N LYS A 37 3.58 11.27 -1.37
CA LYS A 37 3.42 12.26 -2.44
C LYS A 37 4.69 12.50 -3.27
N THR A 38 5.90 12.27 -2.74
CA THR A 38 7.14 12.34 -3.55
C THR A 38 7.35 11.11 -4.43
N LYS A 39 6.67 10.00 -4.14
CA LYS A 39 6.82 8.70 -4.83
C LYS A 39 5.72 8.43 -5.85
N THR A 40 4.63 9.16 -5.76
CA THR A 40 3.52 9.09 -6.70
C THR A 40 3.19 10.48 -7.23
N THR A 41 2.32 10.56 -8.22
CA THR A 41 1.79 11.86 -8.67
C THR A 41 0.67 12.31 -7.74
N ALA A 42 0.53 13.61 -7.51
CA ALA A 42 -0.55 14.17 -6.68
C ALA A 42 -1.95 13.65 -7.11
N GLU A 43 -2.18 13.50 -8.41
CA GLU A 43 -3.42 12.96 -8.96
C GLU A 43 -3.69 11.51 -8.50
N ILE A 44 -2.69 10.63 -8.59
CA ILE A 44 -2.81 9.23 -8.15
C ILE A 44 -2.97 9.18 -6.63
N PHE A 45 -2.19 9.98 -5.90
CA PHE A 45 -2.30 10.08 -4.45
C PHE A 45 -3.70 10.46 -4.02
N GLU A 46 -4.25 11.56 -4.54
CA GLU A 46 -5.57 12.04 -4.16
C GLU A 46 -6.66 11.03 -4.52
N LYS A 47 -6.57 10.42 -5.71
CA LYS A 47 -7.51 9.38 -6.14
C LYS A 47 -7.51 8.19 -5.18
N MET A 48 -6.33 7.62 -4.91
CA MET A 48 -6.18 6.46 -4.03
C MET A 48 -6.53 6.81 -2.58
N PHE A 49 -6.18 8.01 -2.11
CA PHE A 49 -6.50 8.47 -0.76
C PHE A 49 -8.00 8.67 -0.54
N LEU A 50 -8.72 9.19 -1.54
CA LEU A 50 -10.18 9.32 -1.46
C LEU A 50 -10.87 7.96 -1.41
N GLU A 51 -10.41 7.01 -2.23
CA GLU A 51 -10.91 5.63 -2.26
C GLU A 51 -10.63 4.94 -0.92
N PHE A 52 -9.37 4.96 -0.49
CA PHE A 52 -8.92 4.42 0.79
C PHE A 52 -9.65 5.01 2.00
N LYS A 53 -9.96 6.31 1.99
CA LYS A 53 -10.70 6.96 3.08
C LYS A 53 -12.14 6.46 3.18
N SER A 54 -12.71 5.99 2.07
CA SER A 54 -14.05 5.42 2.04
C SER A 54 -14.06 3.92 2.33
N ASP A 55 -12.94 3.22 2.13
CA ASP A 55 -12.80 1.79 2.33
C ASP A 55 -12.42 1.44 3.78
N GLU A 56 -12.98 0.32 4.28
CA GLU A 56 -12.53 -0.27 5.55
C GLU A 56 -11.22 -1.05 5.36
N GLU A 57 -10.56 -1.41 6.47
CA GLU A 57 -9.25 -2.09 6.44
C GLU A 57 -9.34 -3.46 5.76
N ASP A 58 -10.38 -4.24 6.05
CA ASP A 58 -10.68 -5.51 5.39
C ASP A 58 -10.95 -5.34 3.89
N GLU A 59 -11.79 -4.37 3.50
CA GLU A 59 -12.10 -4.11 2.07
C GLU A 59 -10.84 -3.70 1.29
N SER A 60 -9.98 -2.89 1.91
CA SER A 60 -8.71 -2.48 1.34
C SER A 60 -7.79 -3.68 1.07
N LEU A 61 -7.71 -4.62 2.01
CA LEU A 61 -6.92 -5.85 1.86
C LEU A 61 -7.49 -6.78 0.78
N GLU A 62 -8.82 -6.92 0.70
CA GLU A 62 -9.47 -7.71 -0.34
C GLU A 62 -9.18 -7.15 -1.75
N LYS A 63 -9.26 -5.82 -1.93
CA LYS A 63 -8.94 -5.18 -3.21
C LYS A 63 -7.47 -5.35 -3.61
N ILE A 64 -6.55 -5.20 -2.66
CA ILE A 64 -5.12 -5.42 -2.91
C ILE A 64 -4.87 -6.85 -3.37
N GLN A 65 -5.44 -7.84 -2.69
CA GLN A 65 -5.32 -9.25 -3.07
C GLN A 65 -5.89 -9.52 -4.46
N ASP A 66 -7.10 -9.05 -4.75
CA ASP A 66 -7.73 -9.23 -6.07
C ASP A 66 -6.88 -8.63 -7.21
N VAL A 67 -6.29 -7.45 -7.00
CA VAL A 67 -5.40 -6.83 -8.00
C VAL A 67 -4.09 -7.61 -8.13
N LEU A 68 -3.50 -8.08 -7.04
CA LEU A 68 -2.27 -8.88 -7.09
C LEU A 68 -2.46 -10.23 -7.79
N GLU A 69 -3.57 -10.92 -7.49
CA GLU A 69 -3.97 -12.17 -8.14
C GLU A 69 -4.21 -11.94 -9.64
N ARG A 70 -4.93 -10.88 -10.01
CA ARG A 70 -5.20 -10.54 -11.42
C ARG A 70 -3.96 -10.20 -12.20
N HIS A 71 -3.05 -9.43 -11.62
CA HIS A 71 -1.79 -9.05 -12.25
C HIS A 71 -0.77 -10.19 -12.28
N GLN A 72 -1.10 -11.36 -11.69
CA GLN A 72 -0.21 -12.52 -11.62
C GLN A 72 1.18 -12.12 -11.14
N TYR A 73 1.21 -11.33 -10.07
CA TYR A 73 2.46 -10.89 -9.49
C TYR A 73 3.33 -12.12 -9.18
N SER A 74 4.53 -12.14 -9.75
CA SER A 74 5.51 -13.18 -9.40
C SER A 74 5.97 -12.96 -7.97
N GLU A 75 6.41 -14.03 -7.31
CA GLU A 75 7.06 -13.94 -5.99
C GLU A 75 8.18 -12.90 -5.97
N LEU A 76 8.90 -12.75 -7.09
CA LEU A 76 9.92 -11.73 -7.28
C LEU A 76 9.34 -10.30 -7.24
N GLU A 77 8.25 -10.04 -7.96
CA GLU A 77 7.62 -8.71 -8.02
C GLU A 77 6.99 -8.34 -6.66
N LEU A 78 6.42 -9.32 -5.94
CA LEU A 78 5.95 -9.12 -4.56
C LEU A 78 7.11 -8.78 -3.63
N CYS A 79 8.24 -9.47 -3.79
CA CYS A 79 9.45 -9.22 -3.00
C CYS A 79 10.04 -7.84 -3.30
N GLU A 80 10.04 -7.42 -4.57
CA GLU A 80 10.45 -6.06 -4.98
C GLU A 80 9.50 -5.00 -4.42
N LEU A 81 8.18 -5.21 -4.54
CA LEU A 81 7.18 -4.30 -3.98
C LEU A 81 7.36 -4.15 -2.45
N LYS A 82 7.55 -5.26 -1.74
CA LYS A 82 7.84 -5.27 -0.31
C LYS A 82 9.14 -4.52 -0.02
N ASN A 83 10.21 -4.80 -0.75
CA ASN A 83 11.50 -4.14 -0.54
C ASN A 83 11.43 -2.64 -0.82
N GLU A 84 10.69 -2.21 -1.84
CA GLU A 84 10.48 -0.79 -2.14
C GLU A 84 9.70 -0.08 -1.04
N ILE A 85 8.60 -0.68 -0.58
CA ILE A 85 7.84 -0.18 0.58
C ILE A 85 8.78 -0.09 1.77
N GLN A 86 9.60 -1.13 1.99
CA GLN A 86 10.59 -1.12 3.05
C GLN A 86 11.63 -0.02 2.91
N GLN A 87 12.14 0.22 1.71
CA GLN A 87 13.11 1.28 1.48
C GLN A 87 12.52 2.67 1.75
N ILE A 88 11.25 2.89 1.38
CA ILE A 88 10.56 4.16 1.60
C ILE A 88 10.48 4.45 3.10
N PHE A 89 9.98 3.51 3.89
CA PHE A 89 9.85 3.69 5.33
C PHE A 89 11.19 3.63 6.10
N ALA A 90 12.18 2.90 5.57
CA ALA A 90 13.54 2.88 6.13
C ALA A 90 14.31 4.19 5.88
N ALA A 91 14.06 4.85 4.74
CA ALA A 91 14.72 6.12 4.40
C ALA A 91 14.37 7.25 5.36
N ASP A 92 13.18 7.23 5.98
CA ASP A 92 12.72 8.25 6.92
C ASP A 92 13.22 8.04 8.37
N ARG A 93 14.04 7.00 8.63
CA ARG A 93 14.68 6.71 9.93
C ARG A 93 13.73 6.52 11.14
N LYS A 94 12.42 6.43 10.95
CA LYS A 94 11.45 6.31 12.06
C LYS A 94 10.73 4.98 12.21
N ILE A 95 10.64 4.15 11.17
CA ILE A 95 9.78 2.96 11.23
C ILE A 95 10.60 1.68 11.35
N GLN A 96 10.52 1.03 12.52
CA GLN A 96 10.96 -0.36 12.71
C GLN A 96 9.94 -1.30 12.07
N MET A 97 10.01 -1.45 10.75
CA MET A 97 9.08 -2.30 9.99
C MET A 97 9.11 -3.78 10.36
N ALA A 98 10.18 -4.23 11.03
CA ALA A 98 10.28 -5.61 11.51
C ALA A 98 9.33 -5.93 12.68
N GLU A 99 8.83 -4.91 13.40
CA GLU A 99 7.91 -5.07 14.54
C GLU A 99 6.53 -4.43 14.31
N SER A 100 6.35 -3.76 13.17
CA SER A 100 5.16 -2.95 12.90
C SER A 100 4.04 -3.76 12.23
N ASN A 101 2.78 -3.35 12.44
CA ASN A 101 1.59 -3.98 11.86
C ASN A 101 1.69 -4.14 10.33
N LEU A 102 2.46 -3.24 9.72
CA LEU A 102 2.95 -3.25 8.34
C LEU A 102 3.49 -4.60 7.85
N GLY A 103 4.42 -5.19 8.60
CA GLY A 103 5.06 -6.44 8.21
C GLY A 103 4.05 -7.57 8.14
N ARG A 104 3.04 -7.56 9.03
CA ARG A 104 1.96 -8.54 9.07
C ARG A 104 0.97 -8.36 7.93
N ILE A 105 0.64 -7.11 7.58
CA ILE A 105 -0.21 -6.81 6.42
C ILE A 105 0.46 -7.29 5.13
N LEU A 106 1.74 -6.97 4.95
CA LEU A 106 2.51 -7.44 3.80
C LEU A 106 2.70 -8.96 3.78
N ASP A 107 2.80 -9.61 4.94
CA ASP A 107 2.87 -11.07 5.02
C ASP A 107 1.52 -11.72 4.68
N ASN A 108 0.41 -11.16 5.17
CA ASN A 108 -0.95 -11.58 4.83
C ASN A 108 -1.28 -11.42 3.34
N ILE A 109 -0.62 -10.48 2.65
CA ILE A 109 -0.79 -10.31 1.21
C ILE A 109 -0.13 -11.46 0.41
N ILE A 110 0.82 -12.18 1.01
CA ILE A 110 1.62 -13.22 0.35
C ILE A 110 1.12 -14.64 0.69
N TYR A 111 0.10 -14.78 1.56
CA TYR A 111 -0.36 -16.06 2.11
C TYR A 111 -1.85 -16.29 1.92
#